data_AF-A0A1H8AJT8-F1
#
_entry.id   AF-A0A1H8AJT8-F1
#
_cell.length_a   1.000
_cell.length_b   1.000
_cell.length_c   1.000
_cell.angle_alpha   90.00
_cell.angle_beta   90.00
_cell.angle_gamma   90.00
#
_symmetry.space_group_name_H-M   'P 1'
#
loop_
_entity.id
_entity.type
_entity.pdbx_description
1 polymer ?
#
loop_
_entity_poly.entity_id
_entity_poly.type
_entity_poly.pdbx_seq_one_letter_code
_entity_poly.pdbx_strand_id
1 'polypeptide(L)'
;QAHPSGERRDAARNGALAAFGLIAFHERDYREAARLLGAARDGLLTVGGSHAQRDLFEQAYAESLIRSGEHDRAAIVLVERLARRKGQNRFASRRLEKLGRLGKTASGLVAALAVASTPLAIAH
;
A
#
# COMPACT_ATOMS: atom_id res chain seq x y z
N GLN A 1 2.63 -17.22 24.93
CA GLN A 1 4.02 -17.14 24.46
C GLN A 1 4.13 -17.98 23.20
N ALA A 2 4.45 -17.38 22.05
CA ALA A 2 4.55 -18.13 20.79
C ALA A 2 5.83 -18.97 20.80
N HIS A 3 5.74 -20.25 20.41
CA HIS A 3 6.89 -21.11 20.29
C HIS A 3 7.79 -20.59 19.14
N PRO A 4 9.14 -20.65 19.23
CA PRO A 4 10.06 -20.15 18.19
C PRO A 4 9.81 -20.72 16.78
N SER A 5 9.11 -21.84 16.67
CA SER A 5 8.68 -22.44 15.39
C SER A 5 7.47 -21.73 14.75
N GLY A 6 6.61 -21.09 15.54
CA GLY A 6 5.47 -20.30 15.06
C GLY A 6 5.95 -19.04 14.34
N GLU A 7 6.75 -18.22 15.03
CA GLU A 7 7.30 -16.97 14.48
C GLU A 7 8.11 -17.21 13.21
N ARG A 8 8.93 -18.27 13.17
CA ARG A 8 9.67 -18.66 11.96
C ARG A 8 8.76 -19.07 10.80
N ARG A 9 7.64 -19.77 11.06
CA ARG A 9 6.67 -20.14 10.03
C ARG A 9 5.96 -18.91 9.48
N ASP A 10 5.56 -17.98 10.35
CA ASP A 10 4.91 -16.73 9.94
C ASP A 10 5.87 -15.85 9.13
N ALA A 11 7.14 -15.79 9.53
CA ALA A 11 8.19 -15.13 8.77
C ALA A 11 8.37 -15.73 7.37
N ALA A 12 8.50 -17.05 7.27
CA ALA A 12 8.64 -17.74 6.00
C ALA A 12 7.42 -17.53 5.09
N ARG A 13 6.21 -17.63 5.64
CA ARG A 13 4.96 -17.44 4.91
C ARG A 13 4.84 -16.02 4.35
N ASN A 14 5.04 -15.00 5.18
CA ASN A 14 4.93 -13.60 4.76
C ASN A 14 6.05 -13.22 3.77
N GLY A 15 7.27 -13.71 3.99
CA GLY A 15 8.38 -13.54 3.05
C GLY A 15 8.09 -14.15 1.68
N ALA A 16 7.55 -15.37 1.64
CA ALA A 16 7.16 -16.02 0.39
C ALA A 16 6.05 -15.25 -0.35
N LEU A 17 5.00 -14.82 0.36
CA LEU A 17 3.93 -14.00 -0.22
C LEU A 17 4.46 -12.69 -0.81
N ALA A 18 5.37 -12.01 -0.09
CA ALA A 18 5.99 -10.78 -0.57
C ALA A 18 6.84 -11.02 -1.83
N ALA A 19 7.67 -12.07 -1.82
CA ALA A 19 8.53 -12.42 -2.95
C ALA A 19 7.70 -12.75 -4.20
N PHE A 20 6.72 -13.65 -4.08
CA PHE A 20 5.84 -14.00 -5.21
C PHE A 20 5.00 -12.80 -5.67
N GLY A 21 4.56 -11.95 -4.75
CA GLY A 21 3.85 -10.72 -5.09
C GLY A 21 4.69 -9.75 -5.92
N LEU A 22 5.99 -9.63 -5.63
CA LEU A 22 6.91 -8.83 -6.44
C LEU A 22 7.21 -9.47 -7.82
N ILE A 23 7.29 -10.80 -7.89
CA ILE A 23 7.44 -11.51 -9.17
C ILE A 23 6.22 -11.26 -10.06
N ALA A 24 5.01 -11.46 -9.52
CA ALA A 24 3.77 -11.17 -10.25
C ALA A 24 3.69 -9.70 -10.71
N PHE A 25 4.16 -8.76 -9.87
CA PHE A 25 4.25 -7.35 -10.24
C PHE A 25 5.16 -7.12 -11.45
N HIS A 26 6.33 -7.77 -11.46
CA HIS A 26 7.30 -7.70 -12.56
C HIS A 26 6.72 -8.27 -13.86
N GLU A 27 5.99 -9.38 -13.77
CA GLU A 27 5.29 -10.05 -14.87
C GLU A 27 4.03 -9.31 -15.34
N ARG A 28 3.68 -8.20 -14.69
CA ARG A 28 2.48 -7.38 -14.94
C ARG A 28 1.16 -8.08 -14.63
N ASP A 29 1.18 -9.18 -13.87
CA ASP A 29 -0.01 -9.72 -13.24
C ASP A 29 -0.35 -8.92 -11.97
N TYR A 30 -0.93 -7.75 -12.20
CA TYR A 30 -1.23 -6.81 -11.13
C TYR A 30 -2.35 -7.29 -10.20
N ARG A 31 -3.22 -8.20 -10.66
CA ARG A 31 -4.28 -8.76 -9.81
C ARG A 31 -3.66 -9.73 -8.81
N GLU A 32 -2.79 -10.62 -9.28
CA GLU A 32 -2.10 -11.56 -8.39
C GLU A 32 -1.12 -10.84 -7.46
N ALA A 33 -0.39 -9.85 -7.98
CA ALA A 33 0.47 -9.01 -7.16
C ALA A 33 -0.30 -8.30 -6.04
N ALA A 34 -1.49 -7.73 -6.33
CA ALA A 34 -2.32 -7.10 -5.32
C ALA A 34 -2.79 -8.12 -4.25
N ARG A 35 -3.18 -9.32 -4.67
CA ARG A 35 -3.61 -10.39 -3.76
C ARG A 35 -2.50 -10.82 -2.81
N LEU A 36 -1.31 -11.11 -3.35
CA LEU A 36 -0.17 -11.63 -2.59
C LEU A 36 0.44 -10.58 -1.68
N LEU A 37 0.70 -9.37 -2.18
CA LEU A 37 1.26 -8.27 -1.38
C LEU A 37 0.28 -7.80 -0.31
N GLY A 38 -1.02 -7.77 -0.62
CA GLY A 38 -2.06 -7.49 0.37
C GLY A 38 -2.10 -8.52 1.49
N ALA A 39 -1.96 -9.81 1.17
CA ALA A 39 -1.91 -10.89 2.16
C ALA A 39 -0.65 -10.87 3.05
N ALA A 40 0.45 -10.27 2.57
CA ALA A 40 1.69 -10.11 3.33
C ALA A 40 1.74 -8.82 4.18
N ARG A 41 0.87 -7.83 3.89
CA ARG A 41 0.96 -6.44 4.39
C ARG A 41 1.16 -6.34 5.91
N ASP A 42 0.31 -7.02 6.68
CA ASP A 42 0.33 -6.91 8.15
C ASP A 42 1.45 -7.75 8.77
N GLY A 43 1.74 -8.92 8.19
CA GLY A 43 2.80 -9.81 8.66
C GLY A 43 4.21 -9.28 8.40
N LEU A 44 4.43 -8.48 7.36
CA LEU A 44 5.73 -7.87 7.10
C LEU A 44 6.14 -6.81 8.16
N LEU A 45 5.19 -6.25 8.91
CA LEU A 45 5.50 -5.35 10.02
C LEU A 45 6.16 -6.10 11.18
N THR A 46 5.77 -7.35 11.41
CA THR A 46 6.20 -8.16 12.56
C THR A 46 7.48 -8.95 12.32
N VAL A 47 7.76 -9.33 11.07
CA VAL A 47 8.87 -10.23 10.69
C VAL A 47 10.25 -9.56 10.66
N GLY A 48 10.32 -8.22 10.66
CA GLY A 48 11.58 -7.46 10.50
C GLY A 48 11.73 -6.83 9.11
N GLY A 49 12.92 -6.36 8.75
CA GLY A 49 13.19 -5.67 7.47
C GLY A 49 13.34 -4.14 7.60
N SER A 50 14.04 -3.51 6.65
CA SER A 50 14.29 -2.07 6.71
C SER A 50 13.01 -1.28 6.42
N HIS A 51 12.93 -0.06 6.97
CA HIS A 51 11.82 0.85 6.65
C HIS A 51 11.69 1.10 5.15
N ALA A 52 12.81 1.18 4.42
CA ALA A 52 12.81 1.34 2.98
C ALA A 52 12.22 0.12 2.25
N GLN A 53 12.56 -1.10 2.66
CA GLN A 53 12.01 -2.33 2.05
C GLN A 53 10.50 -2.42 2.24
N ARG A 54 10.03 -2.20 3.47
CA ARG A 54 8.58 -2.19 3.78
C ARG A 54 7.84 -1.14 2.97
N ASP A 55 8.47 0.02 2.76
CA ASP A 55 7.89 1.07 1.94
C ASP A 55 7.72 0.65 0.48
N LEU A 56 8.70 -0.07 -0.09
CA LEU A 56 8.60 -0.60 -1.44
C LEU A 56 7.45 -1.61 -1.59
N PHE A 57 7.23 -2.49 -0.60
CA PHE A 57 6.10 -3.43 -0.64
C PHE A 57 4.75 -2.70 -0.61
N GLU A 58 4.59 -1.68 0.25
CA GLU A 58 3.36 -0.89 0.29
C GLU A 58 3.13 -0.13 -1.02
N GLN A 59 4.18 0.41 -1.64
CA GLN A 59 4.10 1.11 -2.93
C GLN A 59 3.72 0.14 -4.06
N ALA A 60 4.34 -1.03 -4.12
CA ALA A 60 4.05 -2.06 -5.11
C ALA A 60 2.59 -2.53 -4.97
N TYR A 61 2.12 -2.78 -3.75
CA TYR A 61 0.72 -3.15 -3.48
C TYR A 61 -0.26 -2.09 -3.99
N ALA A 62 -0.04 -0.82 -3.65
CA ALA A 62 -0.92 0.26 -4.10
C ALA A 62 -0.90 0.41 -5.63
N GLU A 63 0.25 0.30 -6.28
CA GLU A 63 0.36 0.36 -7.74
C GLU A 63 -0.32 -0.85 -8.41
N SER A 64 -0.24 -2.05 -7.83
CA SER A 64 -0.96 -3.24 -8.28
C SER A 64 -2.47 -3.04 -8.26
N LEU A 65 -3.02 -2.47 -7.19
CA LEU A 65 -4.45 -2.16 -7.10
C LEU A 65 -4.87 -1.16 -8.19
N ILE A 66 -4.06 -0.13 -8.44
CA ILE A 66 -4.35 0.84 -9.51
C ILE A 66 -4.35 0.16 -10.88
N ARG A 67 -3.33 -0.66 -11.17
CA ARG A 67 -3.17 -1.26 -12.50
C ARG A 67 -4.11 -2.43 -12.77
N SER A 68 -4.61 -3.09 -11.73
CA SER A 68 -5.64 -4.15 -11.83
C SER A 68 -7.06 -3.59 -11.90
N GLY A 69 -7.24 -2.27 -11.72
CA GLY A 69 -8.54 -1.61 -11.76
C GLY A 69 -9.29 -1.59 -10.42
N GLU A 70 -8.69 -2.09 -9.33
CA GLU A 70 -9.22 -2.01 -7.96
C GLU A 70 -9.07 -0.60 -7.36
N HIS A 71 -9.59 0.41 -8.07
CA HIS A 71 -9.32 1.82 -7.78
C HIS A 71 -9.86 2.31 -6.43
N ASP A 72 -11.03 1.85 -6.00
CA ASP A 72 -11.58 2.26 -4.69
C ASP A 72 -10.71 1.74 -3.54
N ARG A 73 -10.27 0.47 -3.64
CA ARG A 73 -9.35 -0.13 -2.68
C ARG A 73 -7.99 0.57 -2.70
N ALA A 74 -7.49 0.93 -3.89
CA ALA A 74 -6.28 1.73 -4.03
C ALA A 74 -6.41 3.09 -3.32
N ALA A 75 -7.54 3.79 -3.49
CA ALA A 75 -7.78 5.07 -2.85
C ALA A 75 -7.75 4.95 -1.32
N ILE A 76 -8.43 3.94 -0.75
CA ILE A 76 -8.45 3.69 0.70
C ILE A 76 -7.02 3.52 1.24
N VAL A 77 -6.23 2.62 0.65
CA VAL A 77 -4.89 2.32 1.18
C VAL A 77 -3.93 3.52 1.03
N LEU A 78 -4.11 4.35 0.00
CA LEU A 78 -3.31 5.55 -0.22
C LEU A 78 -3.67 6.65 0.79
N VAL A 79 -4.94 6.81 1.15
CA VAL A 79 -5.39 7.72 2.22
C VAL A 79 -4.85 7.29 3.58
N GLU A 80 -4.98 6.01 3.93
CA GLU A 80 -4.41 5.46 5.17
C GLU A 80 -2.91 5.74 5.25
N ARG A 81 -2.18 5.54 4.16
CA ARG A 81 -0.75 5.81 4.05
C ARG A 81 -0.42 7.30 4.21
N LEU A 82 -1.23 8.19 3.65
CA LEU A 82 -1.06 9.63 3.79
C LEU A 82 -1.32 10.09 5.23
N ALA A 83 -2.37 9.58 5.87
CA ALA A 83 -2.69 9.83 7.27
C ALA A 83 -1.57 9.37 8.21
N ARG A 84 -1.07 8.14 8.03
CA ARG A 84 0.08 7.60 8.79
C ARG A 84 1.36 8.43 8.63
N ARG A 85 1.50 9.17 7.53
CA ARG A 85 2.65 10.06 7.25
C ARG A 85 2.33 11.54 7.44
N LYS A 86 1.29 11.88 8.22
CA LYS A 86 0.91 13.27 8.56
C LYS A 86 0.75 14.16 7.31
N GLY A 87 0.20 13.63 6.23
CA GLY A 87 0.03 14.38 4.97
C GLY A 87 1.29 14.48 4.09
N GLN A 88 2.47 14.10 4.58
CA GLN A 88 3.73 14.25 3.86
C GLN A 88 4.10 12.97 3.09
N ASN A 89 3.37 12.66 2.03
CA ASN A 89 3.66 11.50 1.17
C ASN A 89 3.41 11.77 -0.32
N ARG A 90 4.46 12.23 -1.03
CA ARG A 90 4.39 12.54 -2.47
C ARG A 90 3.94 11.35 -3.33
N PHE A 91 4.31 10.13 -2.97
CA PHE A 91 3.85 8.93 -3.67
C PHE A 91 2.33 8.83 -3.59
N ALA A 92 1.76 8.91 -2.39
CA ALA A 92 0.33 8.75 -2.17
C ALA A 92 -0.47 9.86 -2.84
N SER A 93 -0.07 11.13 -2.64
CA SER A 93 -0.76 12.29 -3.23
C SER A 93 -0.83 12.20 -4.75
N ARG A 94 0.27 11.86 -5.44
CA ARG A 94 0.30 11.75 -6.91
C ARG A 94 -0.61 10.63 -7.44
N ARG A 95 -0.71 9.50 -6.71
CA ARG A 95 -1.59 8.40 -7.13
C ARG A 95 -3.06 8.74 -6.92
N LEU A 96 -3.41 9.39 -5.82
CA LEU A 96 -4.77 9.88 -5.57
C LEU A 96 -5.20 10.90 -6.62
N GLU A 97 -4.31 11.84 -6.99
CA GLU A 97 -4.55 12.79 -8.08
C GLU A 97 -4.79 12.06 -9.42
N LYS A 98 -3.99 11.04 -9.72
CA LYS A 98 -4.18 10.20 -10.92
C LYS A 98 -5.55 9.50 -10.90
N LEU A 99 -5.95 8.91 -9.78
CA LEU A 99 -7.25 8.25 -9.65
C LEU A 99 -8.42 9.22 -9.81
N GLY A 100 -8.29 10.43 -9.26
CA GLY A 100 -9.26 11.52 -9.42
C GLY A 100 -9.42 11.95 -10.89
N ARG A 101 -8.32 12.12 -11.63
CA ARG A 101 -8.36 12.45 -13.07
C ARG A 101 -9.02 11.38 -13.93
N LEU A 102 -8.92 10.11 -13.54
CA LEU A 102 -9.54 9.01 -14.29
C LEU A 102 -11.07 8.94 -14.06
N GLY A 103 -11.62 9.67 -13.08
CA GLY A 103 -13.05 9.63 -12.73
C GLY A 103 -13.51 8.27 -12.19
N LYS A 104 -12.58 7.45 -11.67
CA LYS A 104 -12.82 6.02 -11.40
C LYS A 104 -13.23 5.67 -9.97
N THR A 105 -13.52 6.65 -9.11
CA THR A 105 -13.78 6.35 -7.68
C THR A 105 -14.75 7.35 -7.05
N ALA A 106 -15.83 6.83 -6.45
CA ALA A 106 -16.69 7.61 -5.54
C ALA A 106 -15.98 7.87 -4.20
N SER A 107 -15.19 6.90 -3.72
CA SER A 107 -14.36 7.05 -2.51
C SER A 107 -13.14 7.94 -2.71
N GLY A 108 -12.62 8.09 -3.93
CA GLY A 108 -11.50 8.97 -4.22
C GLY A 108 -11.86 10.46 -4.13
N LEU A 109 -13.14 10.81 -4.30
CA LEU A 109 -13.64 12.17 -4.07
C LEU A 109 -13.67 12.47 -2.56
N VAL A 110 -14.17 11.54 -1.74
CA VAL A 110 -14.15 11.62 -0.27
C VAL A 110 -12.72 11.68 0.27
N ALA A 111 -11.82 10.87 -0.31
CA ALA A 111 -10.38 10.90 -0.03
C ALA A 111 -9.74 12.24 -0.39
N ALA A 112 -9.98 12.76 -1.60
CA ALA A 112 -9.42 14.04 -2.06
C ALA A 112 -9.91 15.21 -1.19
N LEU A 113 -11.18 15.19 -0.78
CA LEU A 113 -11.75 16.16 0.17
C LEU A 113 -11.09 16.05 1.55
N ALA A 114 -10.81 14.84 2.04
CA ALA A 114 -10.09 14.65 3.30
C ALA A 114 -8.64 15.19 3.24
N VAL A 115 -7.94 15.02 2.10
CA VAL A 115 -6.61 15.61 1.88
C VAL A 115 -6.66 17.13 1.80
N ALA A 116 -7.68 17.69 1.15
CA ALA A 116 -7.87 19.15 1.06
C ALA A 116 -8.25 19.79 2.40
N SER A 117 -8.82 19.01 3.33
CA SER A 117 -9.28 19.48 4.64
C SER A 117 -8.21 19.39 5.74
N THR A 118 -7.10 18.68 5.49
CA THR A 118 -5.94 18.73 6.37
C THR A 118 -5.20 20.06 6.17
N PRO A 119 -5.14 20.94 7.18
CA PRO A 119 -4.39 22.18 7.03
C PRO A 119 -2.93 21.84 6.71
N LEU A 120 -2.44 22.34 5.57
CA LEU A 120 -1.02 22.49 5.32
C LEU A 120 -0.50 23.37 6.45
N ALA A 121 0.09 22.76 7.47
CA ALA A 121 0.87 23.50 8.45
C ALA A 121 1.95 24.24 7.67
N ILE A 122 1.76 25.55 7.54
CA ILE A 122 2.72 26.50 7.02
C ILE A 122 3.97 26.31 7.88
N ALA A 123 5.01 25.70 7.29
CA ALA A 123 6.33 25.72 7.88
C ALA A 123 6.94 27.09 7.56
N HIS A 124 7.10 27.89 8.61
CA HIS A 124 8.01 29.04 8.65
C HIS A 124 9.45 28.59 8.46
#